data_AF-A0A819Y650-F1
#
_entry.id   AF-A0A819Y650-F1
#
_cell.length_a   1.000
_cell.length_b   1.000
_cell.length_c   1.000
_cell.angle_alpha   90.00
_cell.angle_beta   90.00
_cell.angle_gamma   90.00
#
_symmetry.space_group_name_H-M   'P 1'
#
loop_
_entity.id
_entity.type
_entity.pdbx_description
1 polymer ?
#
loop_
_entity_poly.entity_id
_entity_poly.type
_entity_poly.pdbx_seq_one_letter_code
_entity_poly.pdbx_strand_id
1 'polypeptide(L)'
;MSIIHEYEKLFSLFNISYIKICFFQANSAGDRLAELTKCLLTNMTDYFQTCSKPMVTATSSIYGPNLIQSSSLLLNLYLYLQKIIRLLQDYFATRDLEINPFTLRLIDYCHWFSPIMEFLLEGVIACIRQIIERAAEYDIELVPYVDIYHYSDSSTMATISCERLCQEWATIEHPDITIRYTALFKLTNTICEQCQCYTKRIARQLSENKYFSDVYSTRSFIVSKKLCILINDIENVKKRILLSLPDLLNFTDVINNMIKYSELTSLQKTELTLKRLISTAEDEMNGVIKLIFDRVATLFYVSLKSKIFNYYEEEKLGKADCMTEILQYIDEEILHKLYRGLESIQYPRIACAIHMKTLQCLKELLPLSELPEFFERVLRSFNQLTKYFDSVCLKESYLSSSSCDEVTTFRQTLETYALSTDKLQLRYFLEIISQDHSPHEYSNQISTIFFRSAYDVVNGLAVISVSSLRCQDLPKINQIDAPDSYVLLELLPSTLYPEPPKEYRTHIQKRTFNPAFNELFEWNSLPLNVIRKDGAVLRLSVWNKHKKTDDFIGECFVRLITIESLKTRASLRDIPVSQVLLRRPYKNTPSEILKVIRNRATCDVEAAVFLKQRIAVLKSGNEYDN
;
A
#
# COMPACT_ATOMS: atom_id res chain seq x y z
N MET A 1 -37.52 3.52 52.02
CA MET A 1 -37.65 4.86 52.64
C MET A 1 -38.73 4.95 53.74
N SER A 2 -39.83 4.17 53.72
CA SER A 2 -40.91 4.34 54.73
C SER A 2 -40.54 3.93 56.17
N ILE A 3 -39.79 2.84 56.35
CA ILE A 3 -39.46 2.28 57.68
C ILE A 3 -38.60 3.24 58.52
N ILE A 4 -37.62 3.89 57.91
CA ILE A 4 -36.70 4.80 58.63
C ILE A 4 -37.43 6.06 59.10
N HIS A 5 -38.38 6.56 58.30
CA HIS A 5 -39.19 7.73 58.68
C HIS A 5 -40.14 7.41 59.85
N GLU A 6 -40.64 6.18 59.92
CA GLU A 6 -41.40 5.68 61.08
C GLU A 6 -40.53 5.57 62.34
N TYR A 7 -39.29 5.08 62.21
CA TYR A 7 -38.35 5.05 63.34
C TYR A 7 -37.92 6.46 63.78
N GLU A 8 -37.70 7.39 62.85
CA GLU A 8 -37.41 8.79 63.19
C GLU A 8 -38.53 9.41 64.02
N LYS A 9 -39.79 9.19 63.62
CA LYS A 9 -40.98 9.62 64.35
C LYS A 9 -41.07 8.96 65.73
N LEU A 10 -40.86 7.65 65.83
CA LEU A 10 -40.86 6.91 67.09
C LEU A 10 -39.79 7.41 68.06
N PHE A 11 -38.57 7.64 67.60
CA PHE A 11 -37.46 8.10 68.46
C PHE A 11 -37.59 9.59 68.82
N SER A 12 -38.22 10.40 67.95
CA SER A 12 -38.53 11.80 68.27
C SER A 12 -39.44 11.95 69.49
N LEU A 13 -40.32 10.96 69.76
CA LEU A 13 -41.15 10.92 70.98
C LEU A 13 -40.32 10.85 72.27
N PHE A 14 -39.08 10.34 72.17
CA PHE A 14 -38.13 10.25 73.29
C PHE A 14 -37.07 11.35 73.26
N ASN A 15 -37.22 12.37 72.41
CA ASN A 15 -36.23 13.43 72.19
C ASN A 15 -34.85 12.92 71.72
N ILE A 16 -34.82 11.76 71.06
CA ILE A 16 -33.60 11.13 70.54
C ILE A 16 -33.65 11.13 69.01
N SER A 17 -32.54 11.47 68.35
CA SER A 17 -32.42 11.33 66.90
C SER A 17 -32.01 9.91 66.55
N TYR A 18 -32.89 9.18 65.87
CA TYR A 18 -32.62 7.84 65.35
C TYR A 18 -31.40 7.85 64.41
N ILE A 19 -31.28 8.86 63.54
CA ILE A 19 -30.12 8.99 62.65
C ILE A 19 -28.82 9.19 63.43
N LYS A 20 -28.81 9.97 64.54
CA LYS A 20 -27.62 10.10 65.40
C LYS A 20 -27.20 8.73 65.98
N ILE A 21 -28.15 7.89 66.39
CA ILE A 21 -27.83 6.53 66.87
C ILE A 21 -27.24 5.67 65.76
N CYS A 22 -27.86 5.65 64.58
CA CYS A 22 -27.35 4.91 63.43
C CYS A 22 -25.93 5.38 63.06
N PHE A 23 -25.67 6.68 63.13
CA PHE A 23 -24.34 7.25 62.92
C PHE A 23 -23.32 6.75 63.95
N PHE A 24 -23.64 6.79 65.25
CA PHE A 24 -22.73 6.29 66.30
C PHE A 24 -22.46 4.80 66.19
N GLN A 25 -23.48 3.99 65.85
CA GLN A 25 -23.32 2.56 65.62
C GLN A 25 -22.46 2.28 64.39
N ALA A 26 -22.69 3.01 63.29
CA ALA A 26 -21.87 2.92 62.09
C ALA A 26 -20.41 3.32 62.36
N ASN A 27 -20.17 4.35 63.17
CA ASN A 27 -18.83 4.78 63.54
C ASN A 27 -18.10 3.76 64.43
N SER A 28 -18.80 3.18 65.42
CA SER A 28 -18.24 2.14 66.30
C SER A 28 -17.96 0.83 65.54
N ALA A 29 -18.85 0.41 64.65
CA ALA A 29 -18.60 -0.72 63.75
C ALA A 29 -17.45 -0.41 62.78
N GLY A 30 -17.39 0.84 62.30
CA GLY A 30 -16.32 1.34 61.45
C GLY A 30 -14.94 1.31 62.11
N ASP A 31 -14.84 1.64 63.40
CA ASP A 31 -13.59 1.55 64.17
C ASP A 31 -13.04 0.12 64.22
N ARG A 32 -13.90 -0.86 64.50
CA ARG A 32 -13.51 -2.28 64.50
C ARG A 32 -13.10 -2.76 63.12
N LEU A 33 -13.85 -2.36 62.08
CA LEU A 33 -13.52 -2.70 60.70
C LEU A 33 -12.18 -2.07 60.27
N ALA A 34 -11.91 -0.83 60.68
CA ALA A 34 -10.66 -0.15 60.41
C ALA A 34 -9.46 -0.86 61.06
N GLU A 35 -9.60 -1.28 62.32
CA GLU A 35 -8.55 -2.00 63.04
C GLU A 35 -8.24 -3.36 62.40
N LEU A 36 -9.28 -4.15 62.08
CA LEU A 36 -9.13 -5.43 61.38
C LEU A 36 -8.51 -5.26 59.99
N THR A 37 -8.96 -4.25 59.24
CA THR A 37 -8.45 -3.99 57.89
C THR A 37 -6.99 -3.57 57.95
N LYS A 38 -6.61 -2.65 58.84
CA LYS A 38 -5.22 -2.24 59.02
C LYS A 38 -4.32 -3.40 59.43
N CYS A 39 -4.77 -4.25 60.36
CA CYS A 39 -4.02 -5.44 60.78
C CYS A 39 -3.81 -6.42 59.61
N LEU A 40 -4.87 -6.67 58.82
CA LEU A 40 -4.78 -7.47 57.60
C LEU A 40 -3.77 -6.88 56.61
N LEU A 41 -3.84 -5.57 56.35
CA LEU A 41 -2.96 -4.88 55.41
C LEU A 41 -1.49 -4.93 55.87
N THR A 42 -1.20 -4.75 57.15
CA THR A 42 0.18 -4.91 57.68
C THR A 42 0.71 -6.32 57.42
N ASN A 43 -0.07 -7.35 57.77
CA ASN A 43 0.32 -8.74 57.54
C ASN A 43 0.51 -9.05 56.05
N MET A 44 -0.34 -8.50 55.18
CA MET A 44 -0.23 -8.66 53.73
C MET A 44 0.96 -7.90 53.15
N THR A 45 1.32 -6.74 53.72
CA THR A 45 2.51 -5.99 53.31
C THR A 45 3.77 -6.81 53.57
N ASP A 46 3.88 -7.43 54.75
CA ASP A 46 5.01 -8.31 55.11
C ASP A 46 5.03 -9.57 54.20
N TYR A 47 3.86 -10.13 53.89
CA TYR A 47 3.73 -11.24 52.94
C TYR A 47 4.19 -10.84 51.52
N PHE A 48 3.79 -9.68 51.01
CA PHE A 48 4.19 -9.25 49.68
C PHE A 48 5.65 -8.82 49.60
N GLN A 49 6.23 -8.26 50.67
CA GLN A 49 7.67 -7.98 50.74
C GLN A 49 8.52 -9.27 50.73
N THR A 50 7.98 -10.38 51.25
CA THR A 50 8.65 -11.68 51.21
C THR A 50 8.45 -12.41 49.88
N CYS A 51 7.29 -12.24 49.23
CA CYS A 51 6.98 -12.85 47.92
C CYS A 51 7.45 -12.04 46.69
N SER A 52 7.79 -10.76 46.82
CA SER A 52 8.16 -9.87 45.71
C SER A 52 9.58 -10.06 45.17
N LYS A 53 10.37 -10.99 45.73
CA LYS A 53 11.62 -11.43 45.09
C LYS A 53 11.27 -12.30 43.88
N PRO A 54 11.58 -11.88 42.64
CA PRO A 54 11.31 -12.70 41.47
C PRO A 54 12.08 -14.02 41.61
N MET A 55 11.39 -15.16 41.51
CA MET A 55 12.08 -16.40 41.16
C MET A 55 12.61 -16.21 39.74
N VAL A 56 13.89 -15.90 39.61
CA VAL A 56 14.57 -15.83 38.32
C VAL A 56 14.70 -17.26 37.82
N THR A 57 13.72 -17.73 37.06
CA THR A 57 13.94 -18.79 36.08
C THR A 57 13.81 -18.17 34.69
N ALA A 58 14.79 -18.48 33.84
CA ALA A 58 14.92 -17.90 32.51
C ALA A 58 13.66 -18.25 31.69
N THR A 59 12.73 -17.28 31.55
CA THR A 59 11.82 -17.00 30.41
C THR A 59 10.47 -16.40 30.81
N SER A 60 10.10 -16.28 32.09
CA SER A 60 8.93 -15.47 32.50
C SER A 60 8.97 -15.15 33.99
N SER A 61 8.66 -13.90 34.37
CA SER A 61 8.45 -13.54 35.78
C SER A 61 7.09 -14.10 36.23
N ILE A 62 7.05 -15.37 36.62
CA ILE A 62 5.84 -15.98 37.16
C ILE A 62 5.68 -15.48 38.59
N TYR A 63 4.86 -14.46 38.78
CA TYR A 63 4.30 -14.19 40.10
C TYR A 63 3.40 -15.37 40.47
N GLY A 64 3.57 -15.93 41.67
CA GLY A 64 2.81 -17.12 42.09
C GLY A 64 1.28 -16.88 42.04
N PRO A 65 0.46 -17.93 41.84
CA PRO A 65 -1.01 -17.82 41.79
C PRO A 65 -1.60 -17.14 43.04
N ASN A 66 -0.90 -17.24 44.16
CA ASN A 66 -1.24 -16.59 45.42
C ASN A 66 -1.19 -15.05 45.33
N LEU A 67 -0.30 -14.46 44.53
CA LEU A 67 -0.23 -13.00 44.36
C LEU A 67 -1.48 -12.48 43.63
N ILE A 68 -1.85 -13.11 42.51
CA ILE A 68 -3.00 -12.70 41.69
C ILE A 68 -4.29 -12.82 42.51
N GLN A 69 -4.49 -13.96 43.17
CA GLN A 69 -5.68 -14.21 43.99
C GLN A 69 -5.76 -13.25 45.18
N SER A 70 -4.64 -13.03 45.88
CA SER A 70 -4.61 -12.12 47.04
C SER A 70 -4.82 -10.67 46.62
N SER A 71 -4.23 -10.24 45.49
CA SER A 71 -4.41 -8.89 44.97
C SER A 71 -5.85 -8.64 44.52
N SER A 72 -6.49 -9.63 43.87
CA SER A 72 -7.91 -9.56 43.50
C SER A 72 -8.82 -9.45 44.72
N LEU A 73 -8.58 -10.23 45.78
CA LEU A 73 -9.38 -10.15 47.01
C LEU A 73 -9.20 -8.80 47.73
N LEU A 74 -7.98 -8.27 47.78
CA LEU A 74 -7.70 -6.97 48.38
C LEU A 74 -8.28 -5.81 47.55
N LEU A 75 -8.23 -5.89 46.22
CA LEU A 75 -8.89 -4.93 45.34
C LEU A 75 -10.41 -4.95 45.56
N ASN A 76 -11.02 -6.13 45.64
CA ASN A 76 -12.44 -6.26 45.95
C ASN A 76 -12.77 -5.64 47.32
N LEU A 77 -11.96 -5.90 48.35
CA LEU A 77 -12.12 -5.29 49.67
C LEU A 77 -12.10 -3.75 49.59
N TYR A 78 -11.15 -3.18 48.84
CA TYR A 78 -11.07 -1.75 48.59
C TYR A 78 -12.36 -1.20 47.96
N LEU A 79 -12.83 -1.83 46.87
CA LEU A 79 -14.04 -1.41 46.15
C LEU A 79 -15.31 -1.57 47.01
N TYR A 80 -15.40 -2.61 47.84
CA TYR A 80 -16.50 -2.77 48.78
C TYR A 80 -16.50 -1.68 49.86
N LEU A 81 -15.34 -1.35 50.43
CA LEU A 81 -15.21 -0.25 51.38
C LEU A 81 -15.61 1.09 50.74
N GLN A 82 -15.12 1.37 49.54
CA GLN A 82 -15.50 2.56 48.77
C GLN A 82 -17.01 2.64 48.54
N LYS A 83 -17.65 1.53 48.14
CA LYS A 83 -19.10 1.46 47.92
C LYS A 83 -19.89 1.68 49.22
N ILE A 84 -19.48 1.05 50.31
CA ILE A 84 -20.12 1.23 51.62
C ILE A 84 -20.01 2.69 52.07
N ILE A 85 -18.84 3.30 51.92
CA ILE A 85 -18.60 4.68 52.34
C ILE A 85 -19.42 5.66 51.50
N ARG A 86 -19.49 5.49 50.17
CA ARG A 86 -20.35 6.31 49.31
C ARG A 86 -21.83 6.20 49.72
N LEU A 87 -22.32 4.99 49.98
CA LEU A 87 -23.70 4.79 50.46
C LEU A 87 -23.97 5.46 51.81
N LEU A 88 -23.01 5.40 52.74
CA LEU A 88 -23.12 6.08 54.03
C LEU A 88 -23.08 7.61 53.86
N GLN A 89 -22.20 8.13 52.99
CA GLN A 89 -22.12 9.56 52.69
C GLN A 89 -23.42 10.09 52.09
N ASP A 90 -23.98 9.42 51.08
CA ASP A 90 -25.27 9.78 50.48
C ASP A 90 -26.42 9.74 51.49
N TYR A 91 -26.42 8.73 52.36
CA TYR A 91 -27.44 8.55 53.40
C TYR A 91 -27.43 9.70 54.43
N PHE A 92 -26.25 10.17 54.84
CA PHE A 92 -26.13 11.25 55.83
C PHE A 92 -26.22 12.64 55.20
N ALA A 93 -25.74 12.84 53.96
CA ALA A 93 -25.75 14.13 53.27
C ALA A 93 -27.16 14.62 52.91
N THR A 94 -28.08 13.70 52.60
CA THR A 94 -29.46 14.05 52.19
C THR A 94 -30.37 14.53 53.32
N ARG A 95 -29.90 14.59 54.57
CA ARG A 95 -30.76 14.74 55.75
C ARG A 95 -30.44 15.93 56.66
N ASP A 96 -29.63 16.90 56.20
CA ASP A 96 -29.37 18.20 56.85
C ASP A 96 -29.18 18.12 58.38
N LEU A 97 -28.32 17.21 58.81
CA LEU A 97 -27.93 17.10 60.21
C LEU A 97 -26.64 17.90 60.42
N GLU A 98 -26.53 18.61 61.56
CA GLU A 98 -25.26 19.16 62.10
C GLU A 98 -24.18 18.08 62.38
N ILE A 99 -24.39 16.85 61.90
CA ILE A 99 -23.42 15.77 61.95
C ILE A 99 -22.60 15.87 60.67
N ASN A 100 -21.35 16.30 60.80
CA ASN A 100 -20.46 16.35 59.67
C ASN A 100 -20.16 14.92 59.19
N PRO A 101 -20.61 14.50 57.98
CA PRO A 101 -20.34 13.16 57.46
C PRO A 101 -18.83 12.86 57.36
N PHE A 102 -17.98 13.90 57.30
CA PHE A 102 -16.52 13.80 57.31
C PHE A 102 -15.90 13.31 58.63
N THR A 103 -16.71 12.97 59.65
CA THR A 103 -16.22 12.46 60.95
C THR A 103 -16.19 10.92 61.03
N LEU A 104 -16.67 10.20 60.01
CA LEU A 104 -16.54 8.74 59.94
C LEU A 104 -15.07 8.37 59.71
N ARG A 105 -14.44 7.66 60.66
CA ARG A 105 -13.03 7.22 60.52
C ARG A 105 -12.78 6.31 59.32
N LEU A 106 -13.83 5.67 58.80
CA LEU A 106 -13.78 4.87 57.59
C LEU A 106 -13.42 5.68 56.34
N ILE A 107 -13.61 7.01 56.34
CA ILE A 107 -13.31 7.88 55.18
C ILE A 107 -11.82 7.85 54.81
N ASP A 108 -10.94 7.61 55.79
CA ASP A 108 -9.49 7.51 55.57
C ASP A 108 -9.04 6.15 54.99
N TYR A 109 -9.98 5.27 54.59
CA TYR A 109 -9.65 3.92 54.08
C TYR A 109 -8.60 3.95 52.97
N CYS A 110 -8.65 4.93 52.06
CA CYS A 110 -7.67 5.09 50.99
C CYS A 110 -6.22 5.10 51.50
N HIS A 111 -5.96 5.77 52.62
CA HIS A 111 -4.63 5.87 53.21
C HIS A 111 -4.14 4.54 53.78
N TRP A 112 -5.05 3.66 54.21
CA TRP A 112 -4.67 2.36 54.75
C TRP A 112 -4.10 1.46 53.65
N PHE A 113 -4.62 1.59 52.43
CA PHE A 113 -4.19 0.80 51.27
C PHE A 113 -2.97 1.38 50.57
N SER A 114 -2.58 2.65 50.84
CA SER A 114 -1.44 3.30 50.19
C SER A 114 -0.14 2.46 50.19
N PRO A 115 0.27 1.77 51.27
CA PRO A 115 1.47 0.92 51.28
C PRO A 115 1.39 -0.31 50.35
N ILE A 116 0.18 -0.71 49.94
CA ILE A 116 -0.07 -1.94 49.17
C ILE A 116 -0.54 -1.64 47.74
N MET A 117 -0.85 -0.37 47.42
CA MET A 117 -1.30 0.03 46.08
C MET A 117 -0.33 -0.39 44.97
N GLU A 118 0.98 -0.34 45.22
CA GLU A 118 1.98 -0.83 44.26
C GLU A 118 1.87 -2.35 44.04
N PHE A 119 1.64 -3.13 45.09
CA PHE A 119 1.44 -4.59 44.96
C PHE A 119 0.12 -4.95 44.27
N LEU A 120 -0.96 -4.19 44.53
CA LEU A 120 -2.23 -4.37 43.82
C LEU A 120 -2.05 -4.12 42.32
N LEU A 121 -1.32 -3.07 41.97
CA LEU A 121 -1.00 -2.73 40.59
C LEU A 121 -0.20 -3.86 39.92
N GLU A 122 0.85 -4.37 40.57
CA GLU A 122 1.63 -5.51 40.06
C GLU A 122 0.76 -6.79 39.93
N GLY A 123 -0.18 -7.02 40.85
CA GLY A 123 -1.13 -8.13 40.77
C GLY A 123 -2.08 -8.03 39.58
N VAL A 124 -2.60 -6.83 39.30
CA VAL A 124 -3.44 -6.56 38.12
C VAL A 124 -2.63 -6.71 36.83
N ILE A 125 -1.40 -6.18 36.79
CA ILE A 125 -0.45 -6.36 35.67
C ILE A 125 -0.19 -7.84 35.40
N ALA A 126 0.10 -8.63 36.43
CA ALA A 126 0.32 -10.07 36.31
C ALA A 126 -0.92 -10.81 35.79
N CYS A 127 -2.12 -10.41 36.24
CA CYS A 127 -3.38 -10.97 35.76
C CYS A 127 -3.61 -10.66 34.27
N ILE A 128 -3.40 -9.40 33.85
CA ILE A 128 -3.52 -8.99 32.44
C ILE A 128 -2.55 -9.78 31.55
N ARG A 129 -1.29 -9.92 31.97
CA ARG A 129 -0.30 -10.75 31.26
C ARG A 129 -0.80 -12.18 31.09
N GLN A 130 -1.24 -12.81 32.18
CA GLN A 130 -1.71 -14.20 32.14
C GLN A 130 -2.94 -14.38 31.25
N ILE A 131 -3.89 -13.45 31.26
CA ILE A 131 -5.10 -13.50 30.42
C ILE A 131 -4.73 -13.47 28.94
N ILE A 132 -3.91 -12.49 28.53
CA ILE A 132 -3.56 -12.28 27.13
C ILE A 132 -2.64 -13.41 26.62
N GLU A 133 -1.67 -13.85 27.43
CA GLU A 133 -0.78 -14.96 27.08
C GLU A 133 -1.55 -16.27 26.91
N ARG A 134 -2.46 -16.60 27.83
CA ARG A 134 -3.29 -17.80 27.72
C ARG A 134 -4.24 -17.74 26.53
N ALA A 135 -4.85 -16.59 26.27
CA ALA A 135 -5.70 -16.44 25.09
C ALA A 135 -4.93 -16.73 23.80
N ALA A 136 -3.67 -16.29 23.70
CA ALA A 136 -2.82 -16.64 22.57
C ALA A 136 -2.44 -18.15 22.54
N GLU A 137 -2.32 -18.83 23.67
CA GLU A 137 -1.88 -20.23 23.75
C GLU A 137 -3.00 -21.26 23.49
N TYR A 138 -4.22 -20.99 23.94
CA TYR A 138 -5.34 -21.95 23.87
C TYR A 138 -6.11 -21.92 22.54
N ASP A 139 -5.74 -21.06 21.59
CA ASP A 139 -6.42 -20.89 20.31
C ASP A 139 -6.09 -21.99 19.27
N ILE A 140 -6.15 -23.26 19.69
CA ILE A 140 -5.75 -24.42 18.89
C ILE A 140 -6.84 -24.84 17.90
N GLU A 141 -8.12 -24.69 18.28
CA GLU A 141 -9.26 -25.14 17.46
C GLU A 141 -9.84 -24.06 16.53
N LEU A 142 -9.68 -22.77 16.90
CA LEU A 142 -10.14 -21.59 16.12
C LEU A 142 -11.62 -21.67 15.73
N VAL A 143 -12.47 -21.92 16.72
CA VAL A 143 -13.93 -21.93 16.56
C VAL A 143 -14.45 -20.49 16.74
N PRO A 144 -15.27 -19.97 15.81
CA PRO A 144 -15.83 -18.63 15.95
C PRO A 144 -16.84 -18.55 17.10
N TYR A 145 -16.84 -17.43 17.84
CA TYR A 145 -17.70 -17.19 19.01
C TYR A 145 -19.21 -17.21 18.68
N VAL A 146 -19.57 -16.74 17.49
CA VAL A 146 -20.89 -16.86 16.86
C VAL A 146 -20.65 -16.84 15.36
N ASP A 147 -21.43 -17.58 14.54
CA ASP A 147 -21.29 -17.59 13.07
C ASP A 147 -21.33 -16.20 12.40
N ILE A 148 -21.80 -15.16 13.12
CA ILE A 148 -21.88 -13.76 12.69
C ILE A 148 -20.62 -12.97 13.06
N TYR A 149 -19.89 -13.35 14.13
CA TYR A 149 -18.66 -12.68 14.56
C TYR A 149 -17.45 -13.44 14.03
N HIS A 150 -16.57 -12.75 13.31
CA HIS A 150 -15.41 -13.38 12.69
C HIS A 150 -14.19 -13.53 13.64
N TYR A 151 -14.43 -13.62 14.95
CA TYR A 151 -13.41 -13.70 16.00
C TYR A 151 -13.55 -14.99 16.83
N SER A 152 -12.45 -15.46 17.43
CA SER A 152 -12.41 -16.63 18.31
C SER A 152 -12.94 -16.33 19.72
N ASP A 153 -13.33 -17.40 20.42
CA ASP A 153 -13.68 -17.37 21.85
C ASP A 153 -12.53 -16.82 22.70
N SER A 154 -11.30 -17.16 22.32
CA SER A 154 -10.09 -16.78 23.05
C SER A 154 -9.90 -15.25 23.04
N SER A 155 -10.03 -14.64 21.86
CA SER A 155 -9.90 -13.19 21.66
C SER A 155 -11.00 -12.43 22.38
N THR A 156 -12.23 -12.94 22.32
CA THR A 156 -13.38 -12.35 23.00
C THR A 156 -13.23 -12.41 24.52
N MET A 157 -12.79 -13.53 25.07
CA MET A 157 -12.54 -13.67 26.51
C MET A 157 -11.40 -12.76 26.98
N ALA A 158 -10.32 -12.64 26.20
CA ALA A 158 -9.21 -11.74 26.51
C ALA A 158 -9.64 -10.27 26.55
N THR A 159 -10.37 -9.82 25.52
CA THR A 159 -10.86 -8.44 25.41
C THR A 159 -11.81 -8.09 26.55
N ILE A 160 -12.82 -8.91 26.81
CA ILE A 160 -13.79 -8.66 27.90
C ILE A 160 -13.09 -8.64 29.27
N SER A 161 -12.20 -9.59 29.53
CA SER A 161 -11.52 -9.70 30.83
C SER A 161 -10.56 -8.53 31.07
N CYS A 162 -9.82 -8.11 30.04
CA CYS A 162 -8.91 -6.97 30.13
C CYS A 162 -9.66 -5.64 30.28
N GLU A 163 -10.73 -5.42 29.51
CA GLU A 163 -11.60 -4.24 29.63
C GLU A 163 -12.15 -4.11 31.05
N ARG A 164 -12.67 -5.22 31.60
CA ARG A 164 -13.21 -5.25 32.97
C ARG A 164 -12.17 -4.87 34.01
N LEU A 165 -10.96 -5.43 33.93
CA LEU A 165 -9.89 -5.11 34.88
C LEU A 165 -9.45 -3.64 34.80
N CYS A 166 -9.39 -3.07 33.58
CA CYS A 166 -9.08 -1.66 33.39
C CYS A 166 -10.16 -0.76 34.01
N GLN A 167 -11.43 -1.09 33.80
CA GLN A 167 -12.56 -0.37 34.38
C GLN A 167 -12.58 -0.48 35.92
N GLU A 168 -12.40 -1.69 36.48
CA GLU A 168 -12.30 -1.90 37.92
C GLU A 168 -11.18 -1.05 38.52
N TRP A 169 -10.01 -0.98 37.87
CA TRP A 169 -8.92 -0.12 38.31
C TRP A 169 -9.25 1.37 38.23
N ALA A 170 -9.88 1.81 37.14
CA ALA A 170 -10.29 3.20 36.96
C ALA A 170 -11.25 3.67 38.08
N THR A 171 -12.08 2.77 38.63
CA THR A 171 -13.01 3.11 39.72
C THR A 171 -12.36 3.42 41.08
N ILE A 172 -11.10 3.02 41.29
CA ILE A 172 -10.40 3.18 42.58
C ILE A 172 -10.29 4.66 42.97
N GLU A 173 -10.11 5.57 42.00
CA GLU A 173 -10.05 7.03 42.21
C GLU A 173 -9.18 7.48 43.42
N HIS A 174 -8.02 6.82 43.63
CA HIS A 174 -7.18 7.05 44.80
C HIS A 174 -6.76 8.55 44.92
N PRO A 175 -6.78 9.16 46.12
CA PRO A 175 -6.51 10.59 46.29
C PRO A 175 -5.07 10.98 45.92
N ASP A 176 -4.10 10.08 46.14
CA ASP A 176 -2.71 10.31 45.72
C ASP A 176 -2.58 10.26 44.19
N ILE A 177 -2.18 11.40 43.62
CA ILE A 177 -2.04 11.58 42.20
C ILE A 177 -0.83 10.84 41.61
N THR A 178 0.22 10.65 42.39
CA THR A 178 1.44 9.95 42.00
C THR A 178 1.15 8.48 41.75
N ILE A 179 0.31 7.88 42.61
CA ILE A 179 -0.12 6.48 42.48
C ILE A 179 -0.99 6.31 41.22
N ARG A 180 -1.96 7.21 41.00
CA ARG A 180 -2.82 7.15 39.80
C ARG A 180 -2.02 7.28 38.50
N TYR A 181 -1.06 8.21 38.47
CA TYR A 181 -0.21 8.40 37.28
C TYR A 181 0.76 7.23 37.05
N THR A 182 1.40 6.73 38.12
CA THR A 182 2.28 5.55 38.03
C THR A 182 1.51 4.33 37.51
N ALA A 183 0.28 4.14 38.00
CA ALA A 183 -0.59 3.07 37.54
C ALA A 183 -0.99 3.24 36.07
N LEU A 184 -1.40 4.44 35.67
CA LEU A 184 -1.74 4.76 34.28
C LEU A 184 -0.59 4.39 33.34
N PHE A 185 0.63 4.79 33.68
CA PHE A 185 1.81 4.51 32.87
C PHE A 185 2.16 3.01 32.84
N LYS A 186 2.25 2.34 34.01
CA LYS A 186 2.60 0.92 34.09
C LYS A 186 1.56 0.02 33.40
N LEU A 187 0.26 0.30 33.56
CA LEU A 187 -0.82 -0.43 32.88
C LEU A 187 -0.78 -0.22 31.38
N THR A 188 -0.67 1.03 30.92
CA THR A 188 -0.58 1.35 29.48
C THR A 188 0.61 0.64 28.84
N ASN A 189 1.80 0.75 29.45
CA ASN A 189 3.00 0.10 28.93
C ASN A 189 2.85 -1.42 28.87
N THR A 190 2.35 -2.04 29.96
CA THR A 190 2.11 -3.48 30.01
C THR A 190 1.13 -3.92 28.94
N ILE A 191 -0.02 -3.24 28.79
CA ILE A 191 -1.04 -3.63 27.83
C ILE A 191 -0.53 -3.49 26.40
N CYS A 192 0.21 -2.42 26.09
CA CYS A 192 0.90 -2.27 24.80
C CYS A 192 1.83 -3.47 24.51
N GLU A 193 2.72 -3.82 25.44
CA GLU A 193 3.63 -4.96 25.32
C GLU A 193 2.87 -6.29 25.13
N GLN A 194 1.78 -6.49 25.88
CA GLN A 194 0.99 -7.72 25.78
C GLN A 194 0.21 -7.83 24.47
N CYS A 195 -0.34 -6.74 23.94
CA CYS A 195 -1.00 -6.74 22.63
C CYS A 195 0.00 -7.04 21.50
N GLN A 196 1.22 -6.49 21.57
CA GLN A 196 2.31 -6.83 20.65
C GLN A 196 2.71 -8.31 20.76
N CYS A 197 2.87 -8.82 21.98
CA CYS A 197 3.19 -10.24 22.23
C CYS A 197 2.11 -11.19 21.72
N TYR A 198 0.83 -10.87 21.96
CA TYR A 198 -0.32 -11.60 21.43
C TYR A 198 -0.22 -11.73 19.91
N THR A 199 -0.03 -10.60 19.23
CA THR A 199 0.06 -10.54 17.77
C THR A 199 1.23 -11.36 17.23
N LYS A 200 2.40 -11.26 17.86
CA LYS A 200 3.61 -12.04 17.50
C LYS A 200 3.39 -13.55 17.70
N ARG A 201 2.71 -13.95 18.78
CA ARG A 201 2.39 -15.36 19.07
C ARG A 201 1.39 -15.93 18.06
N ILE A 202 0.31 -15.21 17.76
CA ILE A 202 -0.66 -15.60 16.73
C ILE A 202 0.02 -15.75 15.36
N ALA A 203 0.87 -14.81 14.97
CA ALA A 203 1.63 -14.90 13.72
C ALA A 203 2.60 -16.09 13.68
N ARG A 204 3.17 -16.47 14.83
CA ARG A 204 4.01 -17.67 14.95
C ARG A 204 3.19 -18.95 14.78
N GLN A 205 2.01 -19.04 15.39
CA GLN A 205 1.10 -20.18 15.19
C GLN A 205 0.69 -20.33 13.72
N LEU A 206 0.47 -19.23 13.00
CA LEU A 206 0.23 -19.25 11.55
C LEU A 206 1.35 -19.96 10.78
N SER A 207 2.59 -19.76 11.20
CA SER A 207 3.77 -20.34 10.56
C SER A 207 4.04 -21.80 10.94
N GLU A 208 3.78 -22.18 12.20
CA GLU A 208 4.10 -23.50 12.76
C GLU A 208 3.03 -24.56 12.40
N ASN A 209 1.75 -24.18 12.41
CA ASN A 209 0.63 -25.11 12.21
C ASN A 209 0.24 -25.32 10.74
N LYS A 210 1.09 -24.90 9.79
CA LYS A 210 0.86 -25.06 8.33
C LYS A 210 -0.54 -24.63 7.86
N TYR A 211 -1.10 -23.55 8.43
CA TYR A 211 -2.42 -23.03 8.01
C TYR A 211 -2.42 -22.52 6.56
N PHE A 212 -1.24 -22.21 6.05
CA PHE A 212 -0.98 -22.16 4.62
C PHE A 212 -0.92 -23.61 4.16
N SER A 213 -1.93 -24.08 3.42
CA SER A 213 -1.92 -25.38 2.75
C SER A 213 -0.56 -25.65 2.09
N ASP A 214 -0.18 -26.91 1.86
CA ASP A 214 1.02 -27.21 1.04
C ASP A 214 0.78 -26.76 -0.42
N VAL A 215 0.81 -25.44 -0.66
CA VAL A 215 0.72 -24.81 -1.98
C VAL A 215 1.89 -25.25 -2.84
N TYR A 216 3.03 -25.58 -2.22
CA TYR A 216 4.20 -26.11 -2.90
C TYR A 216 3.95 -27.49 -3.52
N SER A 217 3.06 -28.32 -2.94
CA SER A 217 2.72 -29.63 -3.50
C SER A 217 1.50 -29.59 -4.42
N THR A 218 0.48 -28.81 -4.06
CA THR A 218 -0.81 -28.76 -4.77
C THR A 218 -0.90 -27.69 -5.85
N ARG A 219 0.01 -26.69 -5.83
CA ARG A 219 -0.01 -25.47 -6.66
C ARG A 219 -1.32 -24.68 -6.62
N SER A 220 -2.20 -24.95 -5.65
CA SER A 220 -3.47 -24.26 -5.44
C SER A 220 -3.48 -23.61 -4.05
N PHE A 221 -3.53 -22.28 -4.04
CA PHE A 221 -3.77 -21.55 -2.79
C PHE A 221 -5.27 -21.39 -2.57
N ILE A 222 -5.74 -21.70 -1.36
CA ILE A 222 -7.13 -21.53 -0.94
C ILE A 222 -7.13 -20.79 0.39
N VAL A 223 -7.98 -19.77 0.49
CA VAL A 223 -8.15 -19.00 1.72
C VAL A 223 -8.84 -19.87 2.77
N SER A 224 -8.15 -20.15 3.87
CA SER A 224 -8.72 -20.90 5.00
C SER A 224 -9.55 -19.99 5.90
N LYS A 225 -10.68 -20.49 6.43
CA LYS A 225 -11.48 -19.76 7.43
C LYS A 225 -10.64 -19.38 8.66
N LYS A 226 -9.75 -20.29 9.08
CA LYS A 226 -8.85 -20.11 10.22
C LYS A 226 -7.89 -18.92 10.04
N LEU A 227 -7.37 -18.70 8.83
CA LEU A 227 -6.55 -17.53 8.52
C LEU A 227 -7.33 -16.22 8.76
N CYS A 228 -8.59 -16.18 8.33
CA CYS A 228 -9.41 -14.98 8.49
C CYS A 228 -9.71 -14.70 9.96
N ILE A 229 -10.09 -15.72 10.73
CA ILE A 229 -10.35 -15.63 12.17
C ILE A 229 -9.14 -15.04 12.91
N LEU A 230 -7.93 -15.55 12.64
CA LEU A 230 -6.72 -15.08 13.31
C LEU A 230 -6.38 -13.61 13.01
N ILE A 231 -6.59 -13.16 11.78
CA ILE A 231 -6.35 -11.76 11.40
C ILE A 231 -7.37 -10.86 12.10
N ASN A 232 -8.61 -11.31 12.19
CA ASN A 232 -9.66 -10.60 12.90
C ASN A 232 -9.39 -10.59 14.40
N ASP A 233 -8.88 -11.67 15.00
CA ASP A 233 -8.57 -11.71 16.42
C ASP A 233 -7.54 -10.67 16.82
N ILE A 234 -6.51 -10.48 15.99
CA ILE A 234 -5.52 -9.40 16.15
C ILE A 234 -6.23 -8.03 16.06
N GLU A 235 -7.13 -7.85 15.09
CA GLU A 235 -7.86 -6.59 14.93
C GLU A 235 -8.79 -6.29 16.11
N ASN A 236 -9.48 -7.30 16.63
CA ASN A 236 -10.35 -7.20 17.80
C ASN A 236 -9.57 -6.77 19.04
N VAL A 237 -8.44 -7.44 19.33
CA VAL A 237 -7.55 -7.07 20.44
C VAL A 237 -7.05 -5.63 20.26
N LYS A 238 -6.64 -5.25 19.05
CA LYS A 238 -6.18 -3.89 18.75
C LYS A 238 -7.27 -2.85 19.04
N LYS A 239 -8.48 -3.07 18.52
CA LYS A 239 -9.60 -2.12 18.61
C LYS A 239 -10.15 -2.00 20.03
N ARG A 240 -10.43 -3.14 20.67
CA ARG A 240 -11.14 -3.21 21.95
C ARG A 240 -10.23 -3.00 23.16
N ILE A 241 -8.97 -3.43 23.09
CA ILE A 241 -8.02 -3.23 24.18
C ILE A 241 -7.17 -1.99 23.88
N LEU A 242 -6.28 -2.07 22.89
CA LEU A 242 -5.21 -1.08 22.69
C LEU A 242 -5.75 0.32 22.37
N LEU A 243 -6.63 0.46 21.38
CA LEU A 243 -7.15 1.76 20.95
C LEU A 243 -8.18 2.36 21.90
N SER A 244 -8.83 1.52 22.70
CA SER A 244 -9.81 1.94 23.72
C SER A 244 -9.16 2.26 25.08
N LEU A 245 -7.84 2.05 25.24
CA LEU A 245 -7.10 2.36 26.47
C LEU A 245 -7.34 3.77 27.03
N PRO A 246 -7.36 4.85 26.20
CA PRO A 246 -7.58 6.20 26.71
C PRO A 246 -8.89 6.36 27.47
N ASP A 247 -9.95 5.69 26.99
CA ASP A 247 -11.27 5.71 27.59
C ASP A 247 -11.37 4.73 28.77
N LEU A 248 -10.82 3.52 28.63
CA LEU A 248 -10.87 2.49 29.67
C LEU A 248 -10.17 2.90 30.98
N LEU A 249 -9.11 3.69 30.89
CA LEU A 249 -8.32 4.16 32.05
C LEU A 249 -8.55 5.65 32.36
N ASN A 250 -9.55 6.29 31.74
CA ASN A 250 -9.89 7.71 31.92
C ASN A 250 -8.67 8.64 31.84
N PHE A 251 -7.90 8.57 30.75
CA PHE A 251 -6.68 9.36 30.55
C PHE A 251 -6.94 10.84 30.82
N THR A 252 -8.03 11.37 30.28
CA THR A 252 -8.44 12.78 30.40
C THR A 252 -8.53 13.22 31.85
N ASP A 253 -9.19 12.44 32.72
CA ASP A 253 -9.41 12.82 34.13
C ASP A 253 -8.12 12.73 34.94
N VAL A 254 -7.32 11.69 34.74
CA VAL A 254 -6.05 11.50 35.45
C VAL A 254 -5.05 12.60 35.05
N ILE A 255 -4.96 12.91 33.75
CA ILE A 255 -4.07 13.96 33.23
C ILE A 255 -4.56 15.35 33.67
N ASN A 256 -5.85 15.65 33.59
CA ASN A 256 -6.39 16.96 34.01
C ASN A 256 -6.19 17.22 35.50
N ASN A 257 -6.26 16.19 36.34
CA ASN A 257 -5.95 16.34 37.76
C ASN A 257 -4.45 16.60 37.99
N MET A 258 -3.55 16.02 37.19
CA MET A 258 -2.11 16.27 37.28
C MET A 258 -1.74 17.71 36.90
N ILE A 259 -2.48 18.32 35.96
CA ILE A 259 -2.32 19.74 35.55
C ILE A 259 -2.47 20.70 36.74
N LYS A 260 -3.28 20.34 37.74
CA LYS A 260 -3.47 21.19 38.94
C LYS A 260 -2.24 21.25 39.86
N TYR A 261 -1.31 20.29 39.75
CA TYR A 261 -0.21 20.11 40.72
C TYR A 261 1.20 20.14 40.09
N SER A 262 1.35 20.29 38.77
CA SER A 262 2.66 20.25 38.08
C SER A 262 2.78 21.23 36.90
N GLU A 263 4.01 21.51 36.45
CA GLU A 263 4.29 22.48 35.37
C GLU A 263 3.79 21.98 34.00
N LEU A 264 3.11 22.87 33.26
CA LEU A 264 2.41 22.61 31.98
C LEU A 264 3.27 21.90 30.90
N THR A 265 4.59 22.16 30.87
CA THR A 265 5.54 21.63 29.88
C THR A 265 5.99 20.18 30.14
N SER A 266 5.98 19.75 31.40
CA SER A 266 6.27 18.35 31.75
C SER A 266 5.10 17.42 31.39
N LEU A 267 3.88 17.96 31.42
CA LEU A 267 2.62 17.25 31.21
C LEU A 267 2.25 17.02 29.74
N GLN A 268 2.53 17.99 28.87
CA GLN A 268 2.40 17.77 27.43
C GLN A 268 3.34 16.64 26.96
N LYS A 269 4.53 16.53 27.58
CA LYS A 269 5.47 15.44 27.28
C LYS A 269 4.94 14.08 27.73
N THR A 270 4.23 13.99 28.86
CA THR A 270 3.71 12.72 29.37
C THR A 270 2.51 12.22 28.56
N GLU A 271 1.57 13.09 28.21
CA GLU A 271 0.46 12.73 27.31
C GLU A 271 0.97 12.27 25.94
N LEU A 272 1.94 13.00 25.37
CA LEU A 272 2.60 12.59 24.12
C LEU A 272 3.31 11.24 24.27
N THR A 273 3.89 10.94 25.43
CA THR A 273 4.56 9.66 25.69
C THR A 273 3.55 8.51 25.71
N LEU A 274 2.42 8.65 26.40
CA LEU A 274 1.36 7.62 26.43
C LEU A 274 0.76 7.40 25.03
N LYS A 275 0.47 8.49 24.28
CA LYS A 275 0.00 8.38 22.88
C LYS A 275 1.04 7.71 21.99
N ARG A 276 2.33 8.00 22.17
CA ARG A 276 3.41 7.33 21.45
C ARG A 276 3.49 5.84 21.77
N LEU A 277 3.31 5.43 23.03
CA LEU A 277 3.30 4.01 23.41
C LEU A 277 2.18 3.25 22.69
N ILE A 278 0.98 3.82 22.65
CA ILE A 278 -0.16 3.23 21.93
C ILE A 278 0.10 3.19 20.42
N SER A 279 0.54 4.30 19.82
CA SER A 279 0.86 4.39 18.39
C SER A 279 1.95 3.40 17.98
N THR A 280 3.00 3.23 18.80
CA THR A 280 4.11 2.30 18.51
C THR A 280 3.61 0.86 18.57
N ALA A 281 2.76 0.53 19.54
CA ALA A 281 2.14 -0.79 19.62
C ALA A 281 1.21 -1.06 18.45
N GLU A 282 0.41 -0.07 18.04
CA GLU A 282 -0.46 -0.16 16.88
C GLU A 282 0.34 -0.39 15.59
N ASP A 283 1.42 0.37 15.38
CA ASP A 283 2.30 0.23 14.22
C ASP A 283 2.95 -1.16 14.15
N GLU A 284 3.40 -1.69 15.30
CA GLU A 284 3.93 -3.06 15.38
C GLU A 284 2.88 -4.11 15.02
N MET A 285 1.66 -4.00 15.57
CA MET A 285 0.57 -4.93 15.26
C MET A 285 0.19 -4.87 13.77
N ASN A 286 0.06 -3.66 13.22
CA ASN A 286 -0.18 -3.43 11.80
C ASN A 286 0.96 -3.98 10.91
N GLY A 287 2.21 -3.89 11.38
CA GLY A 287 3.38 -4.47 10.73
C GLY A 287 3.31 -6.00 10.65
N VAL A 288 2.89 -6.67 11.74
CA VAL A 288 2.70 -8.12 11.72
C VAL A 288 1.54 -8.54 10.80
N ILE A 289 0.41 -7.83 10.82
CA ILE A 289 -0.69 -8.07 9.86
C ILE A 289 -0.19 -7.93 8.43
N LYS A 290 0.62 -6.90 8.14
CA LYS A 290 1.23 -6.71 6.81
C LYS A 290 2.12 -7.89 6.42
N LEU A 291 2.95 -8.41 7.33
CA LEU A 291 3.78 -9.60 7.07
C LEU A 291 2.92 -10.84 6.75
N ILE A 292 1.78 -11.00 7.43
CA ILE A 292 0.82 -12.07 7.13
C ILE A 292 0.23 -11.87 5.73
N PHE A 293 -0.21 -10.65 5.39
CA PHE A 293 -0.72 -10.33 4.05
C PHE A 293 0.32 -10.55 2.94
N ASP A 294 1.57 -10.13 3.15
CA ASP A 294 2.65 -10.32 2.19
C ASP A 294 2.93 -11.82 1.96
N ARG A 295 2.85 -12.63 3.03
CA ARG A 295 2.98 -14.09 2.92
C ARG A 295 1.82 -14.72 2.16
N VAL A 296 0.58 -14.32 2.46
CA VAL A 296 -0.63 -14.77 1.73
C VAL A 296 -0.55 -14.39 0.25
N ALA A 297 -0.19 -13.15 -0.05
CA ALA A 297 -0.04 -12.65 -1.41
C ALA A 297 1.08 -13.39 -2.16
N THR A 298 2.17 -13.77 -1.47
CA THR A 298 3.25 -14.58 -2.05
C THR A 298 2.80 -16.00 -2.39
N LEU A 299 1.99 -16.63 -1.55
CA LEU A 299 1.44 -17.97 -1.84
C LEU A 299 0.41 -17.92 -2.98
N PHE A 300 -0.43 -16.88 -2.99
CA PHE A 300 -1.32 -16.58 -4.10
C PHE A 300 -0.53 -16.40 -5.41
N TYR A 301 0.57 -15.64 -5.39
CA TYR A 301 1.46 -15.45 -6.55
C TYR A 301 1.98 -16.79 -7.10
N VAL A 302 2.41 -17.73 -6.24
CA VAL A 302 2.87 -19.05 -6.69
C VAL A 302 1.77 -19.81 -7.43
N SER A 303 0.55 -19.80 -6.89
CA SER A 303 -0.60 -20.47 -7.51
C SER A 303 -1.02 -19.80 -8.82
N LEU A 304 -1.12 -18.47 -8.81
CA LEU A 304 -1.49 -17.66 -9.96
C LEU A 304 -0.47 -17.84 -11.09
N LYS A 305 0.83 -17.80 -10.79
CA LYS A 305 1.90 -18.01 -11.77
C LYS A 305 1.79 -19.36 -12.45
N SER A 306 1.52 -20.44 -11.70
CA SER A 306 1.33 -21.76 -12.30
C SER A 306 0.10 -21.80 -13.21
N LYS A 307 -1.02 -21.19 -12.81
CA LYS A 307 -2.25 -21.14 -13.62
C LYS A 307 -2.06 -20.32 -14.90
N ILE A 308 -1.40 -19.16 -14.78
CA ILE A 308 -1.08 -18.28 -15.91
C ILE A 308 -0.12 -18.94 -16.90
N PHE A 309 0.89 -19.67 -16.42
CA PHE A 309 1.81 -20.38 -17.30
C PHE A 309 1.11 -21.52 -18.05
N ASN A 310 0.23 -22.27 -17.37
CA ASN A 310 -0.60 -23.28 -18.02
C ASN A 310 -1.52 -22.65 -19.08
N TYR A 311 -2.14 -21.51 -18.78
CA TYR A 311 -2.94 -20.74 -19.74
C TYR A 311 -2.14 -20.40 -21.00
N TYR A 312 -0.92 -19.87 -20.84
CA TYR A 312 -0.05 -19.54 -21.97
C TYR A 312 0.32 -20.76 -22.83
N GLU A 313 0.59 -21.92 -22.20
CA GLU A 313 0.89 -23.15 -22.94
C GLU A 313 -0.34 -23.73 -23.65
N GLU A 314 -1.53 -23.64 -23.05
CA GLU A 314 -2.78 -24.07 -23.69
C GLU A 314 -3.20 -23.16 -24.86
N GLU A 315 -2.89 -21.88 -24.76
CA GLU A 315 -3.15 -20.91 -25.82
C GLU A 315 -2.29 -21.17 -27.06
N LYS A 316 -1.02 -21.57 -26.89
CA LYS A 316 -0.18 -22.05 -28.01
C LYS A 316 -0.81 -23.22 -28.75
N LEU A 317 -1.59 -24.05 -28.05
CA LEU A 317 -2.30 -25.20 -28.61
C LEU A 317 -3.66 -24.82 -29.23
N GLY A 318 -4.02 -23.53 -29.26
CA GLY A 318 -5.26 -23.04 -29.88
C GLY A 318 -6.53 -23.34 -29.08
N LYS A 319 -6.41 -23.63 -27.79
CA LYS A 319 -7.58 -23.85 -26.91
C LYS A 319 -8.18 -22.50 -26.47
N ALA A 320 -9.51 -22.47 -26.33
CA ALA A 320 -10.26 -21.26 -26.05
C ALA A 320 -10.16 -20.80 -24.58
N ASP A 321 -9.94 -19.50 -24.41
CA ASP A 321 -10.29 -18.59 -23.30
C ASP A 321 -10.22 -19.10 -21.83
N CYS A 322 -9.08 -19.65 -21.40
CA CYS A 322 -8.84 -19.97 -19.99
C CYS A 322 -8.59 -18.73 -19.08
N MET A 323 -8.64 -17.50 -19.62
CA MET A 323 -8.59 -16.28 -18.79
C MET A 323 -9.81 -16.16 -17.89
N THR A 324 -10.97 -16.63 -18.36
CA THR A 324 -12.21 -16.67 -17.57
C THR A 324 -12.05 -17.52 -16.30
N GLU A 325 -11.38 -18.68 -16.39
CA GLU A 325 -11.09 -19.54 -15.23
C GLU A 325 -10.15 -18.88 -14.22
N ILE A 326 -9.16 -18.11 -14.69
CA ILE A 326 -8.25 -17.34 -13.82
C ILE A 326 -9.03 -16.24 -13.09
N LEU A 327 -9.90 -15.52 -13.80
CA LEU A 327 -10.74 -14.48 -13.21
C LEU A 327 -11.69 -15.07 -12.16
N GLN A 328 -12.34 -16.19 -12.47
CA GLN A 328 -13.23 -16.88 -11.53
C GLN A 328 -12.48 -17.37 -10.29
N TYR A 329 -11.27 -17.91 -10.45
CA TYR A 329 -10.42 -18.28 -9.31
C TYR A 329 -10.06 -17.06 -8.44
N ILE A 330 -9.68 -15.93 -9.05
CA ILE A 330 -9.35 -14.72 -8.30
C ILE A 330 -10.60 -14.20 -7.55
N ASP A 331 -11.75 -14.16 -8.20
CA ASP A 331 -12.98 -13.62 -7.61
C ASP A 331 -13.58 -14.55 -6.54
N GLU A 332 -13.95 -15.78 -6.90
CA GLU A 332 -14.72 -16.68 -6.04
C GLU A 332 -13.86 -17.34 -4.95
N GLU A 333 -12.66 -17.80 -5.30
CA GLU A 333 -11.83 -18.60 -4.40
C GLU A 333 -10.94 -17.76 -3.49
N ILE A 334 -10.61 -16.53 -3.90
CA ILE A 334 -9.73 -15.65 -3.13
C ILE A 334 -10.48 -14.44 -2.59
N LEU A 335 -10.95 -13.54 -3.46
CA LEU A 335 -11.47 -12.23 -3.05
C LEU A 335 -12.78 -12.34 -2.28
N HIS A 336 -13.72 -13.15 -2.74
CA HIS A 336 -15.01 -13.33 -2.09
C HIS A 336 -14.88 -14.02 -0.72
N LYS A 337 -13.97 -15.01 -0.57
CA LYS A 337 -13.71 -15.66 0.73
C LYS A 337 -13.06 -14.69 1.72
N LEU A 338 -12.13 -13.85 1.27
CA LEU A 338 -11.52 -12.80 2.10
C LEU A 338 -12.54 -11.74 2.47
N TYR A 339 -13.40 -11.30 1.55
CA TYR A 339 -14.43 -10.31 1.79
C TYR A 339 -15.44 -10.77 2.86
N ARG A 340 -15.88 -12.03 2.79
CA ARG A 340 -16.79 -12.61 3.79
C ARG A 340 -16.11 -12.98 5.11
N GLY A 341 -14.79 -13.13 5.10
CA GLY A 341 -14.04 -13.67 6.24
C GLY A 341 -13.38 -12.60 7.10
N LEU A 342 -13.02 -11.44 6.54
CA LEU A 342 -12.23 -10.41 7.21
C LEU A 342 -13.09 -9.22 7.67
N GLU A 343 -12.64 -8.54 8.72
CA GLU A 343 -13.19 -7.24 9.11
C GLU A 343 -13.02 -6.20 8.00
N SER A 344 -13.99 -5.28 7.89
CA SER A 344 -14.08 -4.26 6.84
C SER A 344 -12.78 -3.48 6.60
N ILE A 345 -12.03 -3.16 7.65
CA ILE A 345 -10.79 -2.38 7.58
C ILE A 345 -9.59 -3.18 7.02
N GLN A 346 -9.66 -4.51 7.07
CA GLN A 346 -8.56 -5.39 6.69
C GLN A 346 -8.65 -5.87 5.24
N TYR A 347 -9.86 -6.01 4.72
CA TYR A 347 -10.09 -6.49 3.36
C TYR A 347 -9.42 -5.63 2.27
N PRO A 348 -9.52 -4.28 2.27
CA PRO A 348 -8.86 -3.45 1.26
C PRO A 348 -7.32 -3.62 1.27
N ARG A 349 -6.73 -3.77 2.46
CA ARG A 349 -5.28 -3.90 2.63
C ARG A 349 -4.74 -5.19 1.98
N ILE A 350 -5.41 -6.33 2.19
CA ILE A 350 -5.03 -7.58 1.54
C ILE A 350 -5.36 -7.59 0.04
N ALA A 351 -6.47 -6.97 -0.37
CA ALA A 351 -6.84 -6.84 -1.77
C ALA A 351 -5.76 -6.07 -2.56
N CYS A 352 -5.23 -4.97 -2.00
CA CYS A 352 -4.09 -4.26 -2.57
C CYS A 352 -2.85 -5.17 -2.75
N ALA A 353 -2.48 -5.94 -1.71
CA ALA A 353 -1.33 -6.84 -1.79
C ALA A 353 -1.50 -7.92 -2.88
N ILE A 354 -2.72 -8.48 -3.00
CA ILE A 354 -3.08 -9.43 -4.06
C ILE A 354 -3.03 -8.78 -5.44
N HIS A 355 -3.53 -7.55 -5.58
CA HIS A 355 -3.48 -6.81 -6.85
C HIS A 355 -2.04 -6.61 -7.32
N MET A 356 -1.14 -6.18 -6.44
CA MET A 356 0.28 -5.99 -6.76
C MET A 356 0.96 -7.31 -7.16
N LYS A 357 0.60 -8.43 -6.52
CA LYS A 357 1.12 -9.75 -6.91
C LYS A 357 0.54 -10.25 -8.24
N THR A 358 -0.71 -9.93 -8.54
CA THR A 358 -1.32 -10.18 -9.84
C THR A 358 -0.59 -9.38 -10.94
N LEU A 359 -0.32 -8.10 -10.69
CA LEU A 359 0.47 -7.24 -11.57
C LEU A 359 1.87 -7.80 -11.82
N GLN A 360 2.54 -8.28 -10.76
CA GLN A 360 3.85 -8.91 -10.85
C GLN A 360 3.81 -10.16 -11.75
N CYS A 361 2.83 -11.06 -11.56
CA CYS A 361 2.66 -12.22 -12.42
C CYS A 361 2.46 -11.85 -13.90
N LEU A 362 1.63 -10.83 -14.18
CA LEU A 362 1.36 -10.39 -15.55
C LEU A 362 2.58 -9.72 -16.20
N LYS A 363 3.41 -9.01 -15.43
CA LYS A 363 4.69 -8.46 -15.94
C LYS A 363 5.63 -9.57 -16.41
N GLU A 364 5.65 -10.71 -15.72
CA GLU A 364 6.46 -11.87 -16.10
C GLU A 364 5.96 -12.60 -17.36
N LEU A 365 4.72 -12.34 -17.81
CA LEU A 365 4.19 -12.85 -19.08
C LEU A 365 4.68 -12.08 -20.31
N LEU A 366 5.02 -10.79 -20.16
CA LEU A 366 5.43 -9.93 -21.27
C LEU A 366 6.55 -10.52 -22.15
N PRO A 367 7.61 -11.17 -21.62
CA PRO A 367 8.64 -11.76 -22.47
C PRO A 367 8.24 -13.11 -23.08
N LEU A 368 7.14 -13.73 -22.66
CA LEU A 368 6.78 -15.09 -23.08
C LEU A 368 6.00 -15.11 -24.41
N SER A 369 5.12 -14.14 -24.65
CA SER A 369 4.28 -14.13 -25.85
C SER A 369 4.70 -13.06 -26.86
N GLU A 370 4.50 -13.37 -28.14
CA GLU A 370 4.80 -12.50 -29.29
C GLU A 370 3.50 -12.05 -30.00
N LEU A 371 2.36 -12.66 -29.66
CA LEU A 371 1.08 -12.46 -30.36
C LEU A 371 0.30 -11.24 -29.83
N PRO A 372 -0.13 -10.29 -30.68
CA PRO A 372 -0.94 -9.14 -30.26
C PRO A 372 -2.29 -9.54 -29.64
N GLU A 373 -2.96 -10.56 -30.21
CA GLU A 373 -4.29 -11.00 -29.76
C GLU A 373 -4.26 -11.57 -28.34
N PHE A 374 -3.15 -12.21 -27.97
CA PHE A 374 -2.86 -12.66 -26.60
C PHE A 374 -2.92 -11.46 -25.65
N PHE A 375 -2.14 -10.41 -25.94
CA PHE A 375 -2.06 -9.25 -25.07
C PHE A 375 -3.34 -8.43 -25.05
N GLU A 376 -4.14 -8.44 -26.13
CA GLU A 376 -5.46 -7.81 -26.14
C GLU A 376 -6.42 -8.52 -25.18
N ARG A 377 -6.45 -9.86 -25.15
CA ARG A 377 -7.24 -10.62 -24.17
C ARG A 377 -6.79 -10.31 -22.74
N VAL A 378 -5.48 -10.38 -22.49
CA VAL A 378 -4.90 -10.07 -21.17
C VAL A 378 -5.24 -8.64 -20.75
N LEU A 379 -5.20 -7.67 -21.67
CA LEU A 379 -5.56 -6.27 -21.41
C LEU A 379 -7.03 -6.10 -21.03
N ARG A 380 -7.95 -6.80 -21.72
CA ARG A 380 -9.38 -6.78 -21.37
C ARG A 380 -9.61 -7.33 -19.96
N SER A 381 -9.04 -8.49 -19.64
CA SER A 381 -9.15 -9.11 -18.31
C SER A 381 -8.50 -8.25 -17.23
N PHE A 382 -7.32 -7.68 -17.51
CA PHE A 382 -6.63 -6.76 -16.59
C PHE A 382 -7.45 -5.52 -16.30
N ASN A 383 -8.09 -4.91 -17.30
CA ASN A 383 -8.95 -3.75 -17.12
C ASN A 383 -10.21 -4.07 -16.30
N GLN A 384 -10.79 -5.27 -16.44
CA GLN A 384 -11.89 -5.73 -15.60
C GLN A 384 -11.47 -5.89 -14.14
N LEU A 385 -10.35 -6.58 -13.89
CA LEU A 385 -9.79 -6.74 -12.56
C LEU A 385 -9.43 -5.39 -11.94
N THR A 386 -8.78 -4.49 -12.69
CA THR A 386 -8.38 -3.19 -12.15
C THR A 386 -9.60 -2.37 -11.74
N LYS A 387 -10.68 -2.37 -12.53
CA LYS A 387 -11.94 -1.70 -12.12
C LYS A 387 -12.52 -2.25 -10.82
N TYR A 388 -12.43 -3.57 -10.61
CA TYR A 388 -12.84 -4.19 -9.35
C TYR A 388 -11.98 -3.69 -8.19
N PHE A 389 -10.65 -3.78 -8.32
CA PHE A 389 -9.74 -3.32 -7.27
C PHE A 389 -9.86 -1.82 -7.01
N ASP A 390 -10.07 -1.01 -8.04
CA ASP A 390 -10.36 0.42 -7.90
C ASP A 390 -11.62 0.63 -7.03
N SER A 391 -12.71 -0.10 -7.30
CA SER A 391 -13.94 0.04 -6.51
C SER A 391 -13.80 -0.38 -5.04
N VAL A 392 -12.91 -1.32 -4.76
CA VAL A 392 -12.63 -1.86 -3.42
C VAL A 392 -11.64 -0.96 -2.66
N CYS A 393 -10.56 -0.53 -3.33
CA CYS A 393 -9.44 0.16 -2.72
C CYS A 393 -9.58 1.69 -2.74
N LEU A 394 -10.44 2.29 -3.57
CA LEU A 394 -10.64 3.75 -3.62
C LEU A 394 -11.55 4.29 -2.51
N LYS A 395 -12.27 3.44 -1.79
CA LYS A 395 -13.14 3.89 -0.68
C LYS A 395 -12.35 4.41 0.51
N GLU A 396 -11.09 4.00 0.66
CA GLU A 396 -10.23 4.35 1.78
C GLU A 396 -8.80 4.55 1.25
N SER A 397 -8.08 5.55 1.75
CA SER A 397 -6.78 6.04 1.24
C SER A 397 -5.59 5.08 1.45
N TYR A 398 -5.71 3.83 0.99
CA TYR A 398 -4.71 2.77 1.22
C TYR A 398 -3.73 2.56 0.07
N LEU A 399 -4.01 3.11 -1.10
CA LEU A 399 -3.05 3.13 -2.20
C LEU A 399 -2.10 4.31 -2.00
N SER A 400 -0.81 4.02 -1.79
CA SER A 400 0.21 5.05 -1.98
C SER A 400 0.19 5.50 -3.45
N SER A 401 0.49 6.77 -3.70
CA SER A 401 0.62 7.30 -5.07
C SER A 401 1.47 6.40 -5.97
N SER A 402 2.55 5.84 -5.41
CA SER A 402 3.46 4.91 -6.10
C SER A 402 2.79 3.66 -6.68
N SER A 403 1.83 3.05 -5.98
CA SER A 403 1.17 1.82 -6.46
C SER A 403 0.21 2.10 -7.61
N CYS A 404 -0.46 3.27 -7.59
CA CYS A 404 -1.30 3.73 -8.70
C CYS A 404 -0.45 4.00 -9.96
N ASP A 405 0.72 4.60 -9.78
CA ASP A 405 1.66 4.87 -10.88
C ASP A 405 2.17 3.58 -11.53
N GLU A 406 2.42 2.52 -10.74
CA GLU A 406 2.83 1.22 -11.28
C GLU A 406 1.74 0.53 -12.11
N VAL A 407 0.49 0.58 -11.67
CA VAL A 407 -0.67 -0.02 -12.36
C VAL A 407 -0.92 0.72 -13.68
N THR A 408 -0.88 2.05 -13.66
CA THR A 408 -1.06 2.88 -14.85
C THR A 408 0.08 2.71 -15.85
N THR A 409 1.33 2.68 -15.39
CA THR A 409 2.50 2.42 -16.24
C THR A 409 2.41 1.05 -16.90
N PHE A 410 2.09 0.01 -16.14
CA PHE A 410 1.95 -1.34 -16.70
C PHE A 410 0.80 -1.44 -17.71
N ARG A 411 -0.33 -0.76 -17.46
CA ARG A 411 -1.44 -0.69 -18.42
C ARG A 411 -0.96 -0.13 -19.76
N GLN A 412 -0.21 0.97 -19.74
CA GLN A 412 0.34 1.59 -20.96
C GLN A 412 1.33 0.66 -21.69
N THR A 413 2.15 -0.09 -20.93
CA THR A 413 3.01 -1.14 -21.51
C THR A 413 2.16 -2.20 -22.18
N LEU A 414 1.15 -2.75 -21.50
CA LEU A 414 0.29 -3.80 -22.04
C LEU A 414 -0.52 -3.34 -23.27
N GLU A 415 -1.00 -2.09 -23.26
CA GLU A 415 -1.60 -1.44 -24.44
C GLU A 415 -0.65 -1.42 -25.62
N THR A 416 0.63 -1.11 -25.40
CA THR A 416 1.67 -1.16 -26.44
C THR A 416 1.83 -2.59 -26.96
N TYR A 417 1.92 -3.59 -26.07
CA TYR A 417 2.02 -5.00 -26.46
C TYR A 417 0.77 -5.55 -27.17
N ALA A 418 -0.40 -4.94 -27.00
CA ALA A 418 -1.64 -5.31 -27.69
C ALA A 418 -1.83 -4.65 -29.06
N LEU A 419 -1.03 -3.63 -29.40
CA LEU A 419 -1.12 -2.97 -30.71
C LEU A 419 -0.68 -3.91 -31.84
N SER A 420 -1.32 -3.83 -33.00
CA SER A 420 -0.85 -4.45 -34.23
C SER A 420 0.47 -3.82 -34.72
N THR A 421 1.22 -4.55 -35.55
CA THR A 421 2.56 -4.14 -35.98
C THR A 421 2.58 -2.84 -36.79
N ASP A 422 1.55 -2.61 -37.62
CA ASP A 422 1.32 -1.34 -38.32
C ASP A 422 1.19 -0.17 -37.33
N LYS A 423 0.36 -0.33 -36.28
CA LYS A 423 0.13 0.70 -35.26
C LYS A 423 1.38 0.94 -34.41
N LEU A 424 2.16 -0.09 -34.11
CA LEU A 424 3.43 0.03 -33.41
C LEU A 424 4.43 0.87 -34.19
N GLN A 425 4.55 0.64 -35.51
CA GLN A 425 5.44 1.43 -36.36
C GLN A 425 5.04 2.92 -36.38
N LEU A 426 3.73 3.22 -36.50
CA LEU A 426 3.24 4.60 -36.43
C LEU A 426 3.61 5.26 -35.10
N ARG A 427 3.39 4.55 -33.98
CA ARG A 427 3.68 5.08 -32.64
C ARG A 427 5.19 5.26 -32.42
N TYR A 428 6.03 4.39 -32.97
CA TYR A 428 7.48 4.54 -32.96
C TYR A 428 7.94 5.82 -33.67
N PHE A 429 7.39 6.13 -34.84
CA PHE A 429 7.76 7.36 -35.55
C PHE A 429 7.33 8.60 -34.79
N LEU A 430 6.15 8.59 -34.15
CA LEU A 430 5.73 9.67 -33.26
C LEU A 430 6.68 9.83 -32.07
N GLU A 431 7.12 8.73 -31.45
CA GLU A 431 8.09 8.72 -30.36
C GLU A 431 9.40 9.39 -30.80
N ILE A 432 10.00 8.96 -31.91
CA ILE A 432 11.27 9.56 -32.40
C ILE A 432 11.09 11.03 -32.75
N ILE A 433 9.98 11.42 -33.38
CA ILE A 433 9.74 12.82 -33.76
C ILE A 433 9.70 13.69 -32.50
N SER A 434 9.06 13.21 -31.43
CA SER A 434 8.92 13.93 -30.15
C SER A 434 10.20 14.04 -29.33
N GLN A 435 11.20 13.19 -29.58
CA GLN A 435 12.50 13.26 -28.89
C GLN A 435 13.34 14.42 -29.45
N ASP A 436 13.61 15.42 -28.60
CA ASP A 436 14.32 16.67 -28.97
C ASP A 436 15.86 16.59 -28.88
N HIS A 437 16.43 15.45 -28.48
CA HIS A 437 17.86 15.37 -28.16
C HIS A 437 18.67 14.64 -29.26
N SER A 438 19.60 15.37 -29.89
CA SER A 438 20.79 14.78 -30.51
C SER A 438 21.86 14.52 -29.43
N PRO A 439 22.65 13.43 -29.48
CA PRO A 439 23.64 13.14 -28.45
C PRO A 439 24.67 14.28 -28.31
N HIS A 440 25.09 14.57 -27.08
CA HIS A 440 26.05 15.63 -26.76
C HIS A 440 27.40 15.51 -27.50
N GLU A 441 27.79 14.31 -27.92
CA GLU A 441 29.01 14.05 -28.70
C GLU A 441 28.97 14.64 -30.12
N TYR A 442 27.77 14.93 -30.65
CA TYR A 442 27.56 15.59 -31.94
C TYR A 442 27.14 17.06 -31.81
N SER A 443 27.11 17.61 -30.59
CA SER A 443 26.60 18.96 -30.28
C SER A 443 27.38 20.09 -30.96
N ASN A 444 28.62 19.84 -31.39
CA ASN A 444 29.47 20.84 -32.02
C ASN A 444 29.21 21.02 -33.53
N GLN A 445 28.42 20.15 -34.19
CA GLN A 445 28.06 20.26 -35.61
C GLN A 445 26.58 19.90 -35.84
N ILE A 446 25.72 20.91 -35.92
CA ILE A 446 24.28 20.80 -36.15
C ILE A 446 24.03 20.72 -37.67
N SER A 447 24.11 19.53 -38.25
CA SER A 447 23.83 19.34 -39.68
C SER A 447 22.36 19.51 -40.00
N THR A 448 22.03 20.39 -40.93
CA THR A 448 20.64 20.77 -41.22
C THR A 448 20.27 20.37 -42.64
N ILE A 449 19.05 19.85 -42.84
CA ILE A 449 18.47 19.62 -44.16
C ILE A 449 17.36 20.64 -44.42
N PHE A 450 17.37 21.16 -45.64
CA PHE A 450 16.40 22.12 -46.15
C PHE A 450 15.68 21.52 -47.35
N PHE A 451 14.37 21.64 -47.41
CA PHE A 451 13.57 21.16 -48.53
C PHE A 451 12.22 21.87 -48.57
N ARG A 452 11.52 21.78 -49.68
CA ARG A 452 10.10 22.14 -49.79
C ARG A 452 9.30 20.88 -50.01
N SER A 453 8.19 20.74 -49.30
CA SER A 453 7.26 19.61 -49.44
C SER A 453 5.83 20.10 -49.50
N ALA A 454 5.06 19.56 -50.42
CA ALA A 454 3.63 19.80 -50.53
C ALA A 454 2.90 18.52 -50.90
N TYR A 455 1.58 18.54 -50.76
CA TYR A 455 0.75 17.63 -51.52
C TYR A 455 -0.32 18.35 -52.34
N ASP A 456 -0.60 17.85 -53.53
CA ASP A 456 -1.78 18.21 -54.31
C ASP A 456 -2.77 17.04 -54.36
N VAL A 457 -4.01 17.30 -54.78
CA VAL A 457 -5.04 16.28 -54.96
C VAL A 457 -5.45 16.24 -56.43
N VAL A 458 -4.99 15.22 -57.14
CA VAL A 458 -5.28 14.97 -58.55
C VAL A 458 -6.19 13.75 -58.65
N ASN A 459 -7.37 13.90 -59.26
CA ASN A 459 -8.37 12.83 -59.42
C ASN A 459 -8.76 12.15 -58.09
N GLY A 460 -8.81 12.91 -56.99
CA GLY A 460 -9.16 12.40 -55.66
C GLY A 460 -8.04 11.65 -54.94
N LEU A 461 -6.88 11.46 -55.58
CA LEU A 461 -5.68 10.90 -54.99
C LEU A 461 -4.66 12.00 -54.74
N ALA A 462 -3.81 11.80 -53.74
CA ALA A 462 -2.78 12.76 -53.41
C ALA A 462 -1.49 12.53 -54.20
N VAL A 463 -0.84 13.63 -54.53
CA VAL A 463 0.51 13.69 -55.09
C VAL A 463 1.38 14.43 -54.11
N ILE A 464 2.35 13.77 -53.47
CA ILE A 464 3.32 14.44 -52.59
C ILE A 464 4.55 14.81 -53.42
N SER A 465 4.91 16.09 -53.43
CA SER A 465 6.07 16.60 -54.17
C SER A 465 7.10 17.18 -53.20
N VAL A 466 8.37 16.80 -53.36
CA VAL A 466 9.51 17.30 -52.59
C VAL A 466 10.55 17.90 -53.54
N SER A 467 11.03 19.11 -53.25
CA SER A 467 12.03 19.81 -54.07
C SER A 467 12.96 20.69 -53.24
N SER A 468 13.91 21.34 -53.92
CA SER A 468 14.85 22.29 -53.31
C SER A 468 15.67 21.68 -52.17
N LEU A 469 16.00 20.40 -52.28
CA LEU A 469 16.64 19.64 -51.22
C LEU A 469 18.11 20.03 -51.12
N ARG A 470 18.57 20.49 -49.96
CA ARG A 470 19.98 20.80 -49.70
C ARG A 470 20.32 20.49 -48.25
N CYS A 471 21.56 20.13 -47.99
CA CYS A 471 22.06 20.00 -46.61
C CYS A 471 23.07 21.12 -46.32
N GLN A 472 23.26 21.38 -45.04
CA GLN A 472 24.23 22.34 -44.55
C GLN A 472 25.02 21.74 -43.39
N ASP A 473 26.31 22.04 -43.35
CA ASP A 473 27.24 21.68 -42.27
C ASP A 473 27.24 20.16 -41.98
N LEU A 474 27.27 19.34 -43.04
CA LEU A 474 27.44 17.89 -42.90
C LEU A 474 28.75 17.57 -42.16
N PRO A 475 28.80 16.51 -41.35
CA PRO A 475 29.97 16.19 -40.55
C PRO A 475 31.10 15.65 -41.41
N LYS A 476 32.33 15.79 -40.92
CA LYS A 476 33.47 15.04 -41.46
C LYS A 476 33.33 13.59 -41.02
N ILE A 477 33.25 12.71 -42.01
CA ILE A 477 33.06 11.29 -41.79
C ILE A 477 34.43 10.62 -41.64
N ASN A 478 35.41 10.99 -42.48
CA ASN A 478 36.81 10.62 -42.32
C ASN A 478 37.65 11.88 -42.11
N GLN A 479 38.78 11.78 -41.37
CA GLN A 479 39.61 12.92 -40.94
C GLN A 479 40.18 13.82 -42.08
N ILE A 480 40.01 13.45 -43.35
CA ILE A 480 40.77 14.04 -44.47
C ILE A 480 39.89 14.76 -45.52
N ASP A 481 38.63 14.37 -45.78
CA ASP A 481 37.84 14.89 -46.92
C ASP A 481 36.35 15.17 -46.62
N ALA A 482 35.75 16.05 -47.43
CA ALA A 482 34.31 16.31 -47.44
C ALA A 482 33.51 15.12 -48.02
N PRO A 483 32.25 14.87 -47.57
CA PRO A 483 31.49 13.67 -47.95
C PRO A 483 31.01 13.68 -49.40
N ASP A 484 30.88 12.48 -49.98
CA ASP A 484 30.23 12.20 -51.25
C ASP A 484 28.76 11.86 -50.98
N SER A 485 27.96 12.87 -50.70
CA SER A 485 26.63 12.70 -50.09
C SER A 485 25.51 12.46 -51.11
N TYR A 486 24.50 11.69 -50.70
CA TYR A 486 23.21 11.57 -51.37
C TYR A 486 22.09 11.48 -50.34
N VAL A 487 20.86 11.76 -50.75
CA VAL A 487 19.68 11.65 -49.91
C VAL A 487 18.74 10.58 -50.45
N LEU A 488 18.32 9.69 -49.56
CA LEU A 488 17.28 8.70 -49.79
C LEU A 488 15.98 9.21 -49.15
N LEU A 489 14.92 9.28 -49.94
CA LEU A 489 13.61 9.73 -49.54
C LEU A 489 12.63 8.55 -49.57
N GLU A 490 11.92 8.36 -48.45
CA GLU A 490 11.03 7.21 -48.24
C GLU A 490 9.73 7.66 -47.58
N LEU A 491 8.61 7.04 -47.97
CA LEU A 491 7.33 7.18 -47.28
C LEU A 491 7.11 5.98 -46.36
N LEU A 492 6.91 6.23 -45.07
CA LEU A 492 6.86 5.19 -44.03
C LEU A 492 5.63 5.34 -43.12
N PRO A 493 5.17 4.24 -42.48
CA PRO A 493 5.57 2.87 -42.76
C PRO A 493 5.02 2.38 -44.11
N SER A 494 5.78 1.50 -44.79
CA SER A 494 5.44 1.03 -46.14
C SER A 494 4.11 0.28 -46.20
N THR A 495 3.64 -0.25 -45.07
CA THR A 495 2.38 -1.00 -44.96
C THR A 495 1.12 -0.14 -44.95
N LEU A 496 1.24 1.18 -44.84
CA LEU A 496 0.09 2.06 -45.05
C LEU A 496 -0.34 2.16 -46.51
N TYR A 497 0.52 1.74 -47.45
CA TYR A 497 0.32 1.94 -48.88
C TYR A 497 -0.13 0.63 -49.53
N PRO A 498 -1.08 0.66 -50.49
CA PRO A 498 -1.53 -0.55 -51.20
C PRO A 498 -0.38 -1.28 -51.92
N GLU A 499 0.56 -0.51 -52.43
CA GLU A 499 1.82 -0.98 -53.01
C GLU A 499 2.98 -0.25 -52.31
N PRO A 500 4.15 -0.89 -52.14
CA PRO A 500 5.31 -0.25 -51.53
C PRO A 500 5.64 1.05 -52.26
N PRO A 501 5.67 2.20 -51.56
CA PRO A 501 5.93 3.47 -52.21
C PRO A 501 7.35 3.46 -52.77
N LYS A 502 7.51 4.03 -53.96
CA LYS A 502 8.81 4.15 -54.61
C LYS A 502 9.82 4.86 -53.72
N GLU A 503 10.99 4.27 -53.52
CA GLU A 503 12.11 4.95 -52.88
C GLU A 503 12.81 5.88 -53.88
N TYR A 504 13.11 7.10 -53.47
CA TYR A 504 13.83 8.07 -54.30
C TYR A 504 15.24 8.30 -53.78
N ARG A 505 16.23 8.24 -54.67
CA ARG A 505 17.62 8.53 -54.36
C ARG A 505 18.10 9.70 -55.22
N THR A 506 18.66 10.73 -54.59
CA THR A 506 19.28 11.85 -55.31
C THR A 506 20.56 11.41 -56.03
N HIS A 507 21.02 12.23 -56.97
CA HIS A 507 22.38 12.15 -57.47
C HIS A 507 23.38 12.41 -56.33
N ILE A 508 24.58 11.84 -56.47
CA ILE A 508 25.66 11.99 -55.50
C ILE A 508 26.34 13.35 -55.70
N GLN A 509 26.37 14.17 -54.65
CA GLN A 509 27.12 15.42 -54.61
C GLN A 509 28.47 15.17 -53.96
N LYS A 510 29.54 15.32 -54.76
CA LYS A 510 30.88 14.93 -54.35
C LYS A 510 31.58 16.02 -53.55
N ARG A 511 32.35 15.61 -52.54
CA ARG A 511 33.29 16.45 -51.79
C ARG A 511 32.72 17.80 -51.32
N THR A 512 31.55 17.79 -50.69
CA THR A 512 30.93 19.02 -50.17
C THR A 512 30.24 18.79 -48.83
N PHE A 513 30.43 19.74 -47.90
CA PHE A 513 29.69 19.79 -46.63
C PHE A 513 28.29 20.39 -46.77
N ASN A 514 28.02 21.04 -47.91
CA ASN A 514 26.78 21.76 -48.17
C ASN A 514 26.18 21.32 -49.53
N PRO A 515 25.81 20.03 -49.69
CA PRO A 515 25.29 19.53 -50.96
C PRO A 515 23.93 20.15 -51.29
N ALA A 516 23.72 20.47 -52.56
CA ALA A 516 22.43 20.89 -53.10
C ALA A 516 21.97 19.89 -54.17
N PHE A 517 20.76 19.40 -54.01
CA PHE A 517 20.11 18.39 -54.86
C PHE A 517 18.94 19.06 -55.58
N ASN A 518 19.22 19.59 -56.77
CA ASN A 518 18.26 20.34 -57.58
C ASN A 518 17.31 19.40 -58.34
N GLU A 519 16.64 18.52 -57.61
CA GLU A 519 15.77 17.47 -58.15
C GLU A 519 14.33 17.64 -57.60
N LEU A 520 13.35 17.10 -58.34
CA LEU A 520 11.94 17.04 -57.95
C LEU A 520 11.55 15.57 -57.78
N PHE A 521 10.98 15.24 -56.62
CA PHE A 521 10.54 13.89 -56.29
C PHE A 521 9.04 13.89 -56.07
N GLU A 522 8.31 12.98 -56.72
CA GLU A 522 6.86 12.91 -56.66
C GLU A 522 6.35 11.50 -56.38
N TRP A 523 5.55 11.35 -55.33
CA TRP A 523 4.77 10.13 -55.10
C TRP A 523 3.35 10.38 -55.57
N ASN A 524 2.98 9.67 -56.64
CA ASN A 524 1.66 9.80 -57.26
C ASN A 524 0.68 8.78 -56.69
N SER A 525 -0.61 9.05 -56.87
CA SER A 525 -1.70 8.10 -56.60
C SER A 525 -1.82 7.65 -55.14
N LEU A 526 -1.48 8.50 -54.18
CA LEU A 526 -1.54 8.17 -52.76
C LEU A 526 -2.97 8.33 -52.20
N PRO A 527 -3.48 7.38 -51.40
CA PRO A 527 -4.75 7.56 -50.70
C PRO A 527 -4.70 8.73 -49.70
N LEU A 528 -5.71 9.63 -49.73
CA LEU A 528 -5.75 10.82 -48.87
C LEU A 528 -5.77 10.49 -47.37
N ASN A 529 -6.35 9.36 -46.99
CA ASN A 529 -6.38 8.88 -45.60
C ASN A 529 -4.97 8.58 -45.06
N VAL A 530 -4.01 8.20 -45.91
CA VAL A 530 -2.61 7.95 -45.50
C VAL A 530 -1.92 9.25 -45.12
N ILE A 531 -2.15 10.33 -45.86
CA ILE A 531 -1.59 11.66 -45.55
C ILE A 531 -2.10 12.17 -44.20
N ARG A 532 -3.35 11.86 -43.86
CA ARG A 532 -3.98 12.26 -42.60
C ARG A 532 -3.73 11.28 -41.45
N LYS A 533 -3.03 10.16 -41.69
CA LYS A 533 -2.75 9.17 -40.66
C LYS A 533 -1.65 9.68 -39.74
N ASP A 534 -1.94 9.69 -38.43
CA ASP A 534 -0.92 10.07 -37.46
C ASP A 534 0.19 9.03 -37.38
N GLY A 535 1.44 9.48 -37.29
CA GLY A 535 2.64 8.63 -37.36
C GLY A 535 3.06 8.21 -38.77
N ALA A 536 2.31 8.58 -39.83
CA ALA A 536 2.80 8.46 -41.20
C ALA A 536 3.83 9.56 -41.48
N VAL A 537 4.99 9.19 -42.04
CA VAL A 537 6.13 10.08 -42.18
C VAL A 537 6.77 10.02 -43.56
N LEU A 538 7.28 11.17 -44.02
CA LEU A 538 8.31 11.27 -45.02
C LEU A 538 9.65 11.25 -44.30
N ARG A 539 10.48 10.24 -44.59
CA ARG A 539 11.84 10.12 -44.10
C ARG A 539 12.81 10.64 -45.14
N LEU A 540 13.73 11.49 -44.72
CA LEU A 540 14.88 11.91 -45.51
C LEU A 540 16.13 11.40 -44.78
N SER A 541 16.88 10.49 -45.41
CA SER A 541 18.12 9.96 -44.84
C SER A 541 19.31 10.33 -45.72
N VAL A 542 20.33 10.91 -45.10
CA VAL A 542 21.54 11.40 -45.75
C VAL A 542 22.64 10.38 -45.55
N TRP A 543 23.32 10.03 -46.64
CA TRP A 543 24.33 8.98 -46.67
C TRP A 543 25.57 9.48 -47.40
N ASN A 544 26.73 8.98 -47.00
CA ASN A 544 28.00 9.14 -47.68
C ASN A 544 28.26 7.93 -48.56
N LYS A 545 28.43 8.15 -49.87
CA LYS A 545 28.81 7.09 -50.78
C LYS A 545 30.25 6.67 -50.50
N HIS A 546 30.45 5.40 -50.18
CA HIS A 546 31.78 4.80 -50.10
C HIS A 546 31.90 3.61 -51.06
N LYS A 547 33.13 3.13 -51.26
CA LYS A 547 33.42 2.03 -52.19
C LYS A 547 32.90 0.67 -51.69
N LYS A 548 32.85 0.46 -50.37
CA LYS A 548 32.41 -0.79 -49.75
C LYS A 548 30.99 -0.67 -49.21
N THR A 549 30.81 0.17 -48.20
CA THR A 549 29.58 0.33 -47.44
C THR A 549 29.30 1.82 -47.28
N ASP A 550 28.10 2.28 -47.65
CA ASP A 550 27.76 3.69 -47.53
C ASP A 550 27.58 4.08 -46.05
N ASP A 551 28.14 5.21 -45.64
CA ASP A 551 28.12 5.65 -44.24
C ASP A 551 26.87 6.49 -43.97
N PHE A 552 26.15 6.18 -42.90
CA PHE A 552 24.95 6.93 -42.53
C PHE A 552 25.35 8.27 -41.88
N ILE A 553 24.85 9.38 -42.44
CA ILE A 553 25.15 10.73 -41.94
C ILE A 553 24.10 11.17 -40.92
N GLY A 554 22.83 10.98 -41.23
CA GLY A 554 21.71 11.42 -40.39
C GLY A 554 20.37 11.28 -41.11
N GLU A 555 19.28 11.36 -40.35
CA GLU A 555 17.93 11.28 -40.88
C GLU A 555 17.02 12.35 -40.25
N CYS A 556 15.98 12.74 -40.96
CA CYS A 556 14.87 13.47 -40.38
C CYS A 556 13.52 12.85 -40.80
N PHE A 557 12.50 13.08 -39.99
CA PHE A 557 11.15 12.60 -40.20
C PHE A 557 10.18 13.78 -40.25
N VAL A 558 9.37 13.85 -41.30
CA VAL A 558 8.34 14.87 -41.48
C VAL A 558 7.00 14.16 -41.43
N ARG A 559 6.11 14.60 -40.53
CA ARG A 559 4.76 14.03 -40.45
C ARG A 559 3.99 14.38 -41.73
N LEU A 560 3.37 13.40 -42.37
CA LEU A 560 2.62 13.67 -43.61
C LEU A 560 1.43 14.60 -43.35
N ILE A 561 0.82 14.52 -42.17
CA ILE A 561 -0.29 15.38 -41.77
C ILE A 561 0.10 16.86 -41.68
N THR A 562 1.39 17.18 -41.50
CA THR A 562 1.90 18.56 -41.45
C THR A 562 2.31 19.11 -42.81
N ILE A 563 2.33 18.28 -43.87
CA ILE A 563 2.64 18.74 -45.22
C ILE A 563 1.46 19.58 -45.73
N GLU A 564 1.74 20.77 -46.24
CA GLU A 564 0.70 21.70 -46.71
C GLU A 564 0.08 21.24 -48.04
N SER A 565 -1.21 21.56 -48.23
CA SER A 565 -1.89 21.34 -49.50
C SER A 565 -1.59 22.46 -50.49
N LEU A 566 -1.28 22.12 -51.74
CA LEU A 566 -1.11 23.11 -52.81
C LEU A 566 -2.41 23.84 -53.19
N LYS A 567 -3.59 23.38 -52.76
CA LYS A 567 -4.85 24.11 -53.00
C LYS A 567 -4.85 25.54 -52.48
N THR A 568 -4.00 25.86 -51.50
CA THR A 568 -3.90 27.21 -50.91
C THR A 568 -2.76 28.06 -51.51
N ARG A 569 -1.96 27.54 -52.45
CA ARG A 569 -0.82 28.26 -53.06
C ARG A 569 -0.75 28.02 -54.58
N ALA A 570 -0.07 28.89 -55.32
CA ALA A 570 0.00 28.76 -56.78
C ALA A 570 1.02 27.71 -57.26
N SER A 571 2.12 27.50 -56.53
CA SER A 571 3.16 26.55 -56.91
C SER A 571 3.97 26.00 -55.72
N LEU A 572 4.68 24.90 -55.94
CA LEU A 572 5.63 24.32 -54.97
C LEU A 572 6.73 25.31 -54.55
N ARG A 573 7.06 26.31 -55.39
CA ARG A 573 8.08 27.33 -55.08
C ARG A 573 7.62 28.30 -54.00
N ASP A 574 6.31 28.49 -53.88
CA ASP A 574 5.68 29.41 -52.93
C ASP A 574 5.60 28.83 -51.52
N ILE A 575 5.91 27.55 -51.34
CA ILE A 575 5.97 26.88 -50.04
C ILE A 575 7.25 27.28 -49.32
N PRO A 576 7.19 27.60 -48.01
CA PRO A 576 8.37 27.97 -47.26
C PRO A 576 9.33 26.77 -47.20
N VAL A 577 10.62 27.06 -47.19
CA VAL A 577 11.63 26.01 -47.04
C VAL A 577 11.57 25.48 -45.61
N SER A 578 11.23 24.20 -45.47
CA SER A 578 11.35 23.48 -44.21
C SER A 578 12.82 23.35 -43.85
N GLN A 579 13.17 23.77 -42.64
CA GLN A 579 14.50 23.61 -42.06
C GLN A 579 14.40 22.59 -40.93
N VAL A 580 15.07 21.44 -41.08
CA VAL A 580 15.00 20.35 -40.10
C VAL A 580 16.40 19.88 -39.75
N LEU A 581 16.66 19.66 -38.46
CA LEU A 581 17.91 19.08 -37.98
C LEU A 581 18.02 17.60 -38.38
N LEU A 582 19.16 17.19 -38.92
CA LEU A 582 19.48 15.78 -39.13
C LEU A 582 19.81 15.13 -37.79
N ARG A 583 19.12 14.03 -37.50
CA ARG A 583 19.27 13.25 -36.27
C ARG A 583 20.06 11.98 -36.55
N ARG A 584 20.87 11.55 -35.60
CA ARG A 584 21.48 10.20 -35.59
C ARG A 584 20.79 9.37 -34.50
N PRO A 585 20.33 8.15 -34.82
CA PRO A 585 19.67 7.32 -33.82
C PRO A 585 20.69 6.80 -32.81
N TYR A 586 20.38 6.92 -31.51
CA TYR A 586 21.29 6.56 -30.42
C TYR A 586 21.13 5.10 -30.01
N LYS A 587 22.28 4.40 -29.84
CA LYS A 587 22.39 2.95 -29.55
C LYS A 587 21.59 2.50 -28.33
N ASN A 588 21.51 3.35 -27.30
CA ASN A 588 20.90 3.02 -26.01
C ASN A 588 19.58 3.76 -25.76
N THR A 589 18.91 4.30 -26.79
CA THR A 589 17.58 4.91 -26.58
C THR A 589 16.60 3.82 -26.18
N PRO A 590 16.09 3.80 -24.94
CA PRO A 590 15.18 2.77 -24.49
C PRO A 590 13.79 3.06 -25.09
N SER A 591 13.48 2.46 -26.23
CA SER A 591 12.11 2.47 -26.77
C SER A 591 11.47 1.11 -26.49
N GLU A 592 10.46 1.11 -25.61
CA GLU A 592 9.64 -0.09 -25.38
C GLU A 592 8.96 -0.55 -26.67
N ILE A 593 8.65 0.37 -27.60
CA ILE A 593 8.06 0.04 -28.90
C ILE A 593 9.01 -0.82 -29.74
N LEU A 594 10.30 -0.44 -29.84
CA LEU A 594 11.29 -1.25 -30.55
C LEU A 594 11.52 -2.61 -29.88
N LYS A 595 11.43 -2.68 -28.55
CA LYS A 595 11.54 -3.94 -27.82
C LYS A 595 10.38 -4.88 -28.14
N VAL A 596 9.14 -4.37 -28.19
CA VAL A 596 7.97 -5.15 -28.63
C VAL A 596 8.15 -5.62 -30.07
N ILE A 597 8.52 -4.74 -31.00
CA ILE A 597 8.76 -5.11 -32.41
C ILE A 597 9.86 -6.17 -32.53
N ARG A 598 10.92 -6.06 -31.73
CA ARG A 598 12.01 -7.04 -31.70
C ARG A 598 11.53 -8.42 -31.24
N ASN A 599 10.68 -8.48 -30.22
CA ASN A 599 10.11 -9.74 -29.75
C ASN A 599 9.21 -10.38 -30.82
N ARG A 600 8.51 -9.60 -31.63
CA ARG A 600 7.63 -10.12 -32.70
C ARG A 600 8.35 -10.53 -33.98
N ALA A 601 9.59 -10.09 -34.19
CA ALA A 601 10.31 -10.30 -35.45
C ALA A 601 10.54 -11.79 -35.81
N THR A 602 10.38 -12.70 -34.85
CA THR A 602 10.42 -14.15 -35.02
C THR A 602 9.16 -14.71 -35.68
N CYS A 603 7.99 -14.12 -35.43
CA CYS A 603 6.69 -14.61 -35.91
C CYS A 603 6.00 -13.67 -36.92
N ASP A 604 6.44 -12.41 -37.00
CA ASP A 604 5.87 -11.38 -37.87
C ASP A 604 6.92 -10.85 -38.87
N VAL A 605 6.68 -11.11 -40.15
CA VAL A 605 7.56 -10.72 -41.25
C VAL A 605 7.66 -9.19 -41.36
N GLU A 606 6.57 -8.47 -41.12
CA GLU A 606 6.54 -7.00 -41.17
C GLU A 606 7.43 -6.42 -40.06
N ALA A 607 7.28 -6.95 -38.84
CA ALA A 607 8.12 -6.58 -37.71
C ALA A 607 9.60 -6.86 -37.98
N ALA A 608 9.92 -8.00 -38.60
CA ALA A 608 11.29 -8.39 -38.97
C ALA A 608 11.92 -7.44 -40.01
N VAL A 609 11.16 -7.09 -41.06
CA VAL A 609 11.60 -6.15 -42.11
C VAL A 609 11.86 -4.78 -41.51
N PHE A 610 10.91 -4.26 -40.73
CA PHE A 610 11.04 -2.97 -40.07
C PHE A 610 12.25 -2.93 -39.12
N LEU A 611 12.41 -3.97 -38.30
CA LEU A 611 13.54 -4.08 -37.37
C LEU A 611 14.88 -4.11 -38.11
N LYS A 612 14.99 -4.86 -39.22
CA LYS A 612 16.20 -4.92 -40.04
C LYS A 612 16.56 -3.55 -40.61
N GLN A 613 15.58 -2.81 -41.13
CA GLN A 613 15.77 -1.46 -41.64
C GLN A 613 16.27 -0.51 -40.54
N ARG A 614 15.65 -0.54 -39.34
CA ARG A 614 16.08 0.32 -38.22
C ARG A 614 17.45 -0.06 -37.65
N ILE A 615 17.76 -1.36 -37.54
CA ILE A 615 19.07 -1.85 -37.08
C ILE A 615 20.18 -1.45 -38.04
N ALA A 616 19.96 -1.45 -39.36
CA ALA A 616 20.96 -1.04 -40.34
C ALA A 616 21.45 0.39 -40.06
N VAL A 617 20.51 1.31 -39.79
CA VAL A 617 20.78 2.72 -39.48
C VAL A 617 21.48 2.86 -38.12
N LEU A 618 21.08 2.08 -37.12
CA LEU A 618 21.71 2.05 -35.79
C LEU A 618 23.14 1.48 -35.82
N LYS A 619 23.45 0.55 -36.72
CA LYS A 619 24.78 -0.07 -36.85
C LYS A 619 25.78 0.84 -37.55
N SER A 620 25.35 1.54 -38.61
CA SER A 620 26.17 2.48 -39.38
C SER A 620 26.59 3.73 -38.60
N GLY A 621 25.97 4.02 -37.45
CA GLY A 621 26.41 5.09 -36.56
C GLY A 621 27.70 4.79 -35.78
N ASN A 622 28.22 3.55 -35.82
CA ASN A 622 29.28 3.09 -34.91
C ASN A 622 30.69 3.04 -35.50
N GLU A 623 30.86 3.21 -36.80
CA GLU A 623 32.19 3.06 -37.42
C GLU A 623 33.13 4.24 -37.15
N TYR A 624 32.69 5.24 -36.37
CA TYR A 624 33.47 6.43 -36.00
C TYR A 624 33.74 6.57 -34.49
N ASP A 625 33.36 5.58 -33.68
CA ASP A 625 33.50 5.59 -32.21
C ASP A 625 34.78 4.88 -31.69
N ASN A 626 35.76 4.59 -32.56
CA ASN A 626 37.07 4.04 -32.17
C ASN A 626 38.23 4.85 -32.75
#